data_AF-A0A538HFG4-F1
#
_entry.id   AF-A0A538HFG4-F1
#
_cell.length_a   1.000
_cell.length_b   1.000
_cell.length_c   1.000
_cell.angle_alpha   90.00
_cell.angle_beta   90.00
_cell.angle_gamma   90.00
#
_symmetry.space_group_name_H-M   'P 1'
#
loop_
_entity.id
_entity.type
_entity.pdbx_description
1 polymer ?
#
loop_
_entity_poly.entity_id
_entity_poly.type
_entity_poly.pdbx_seq_one_letter_code
_entity_poly.pdbx_strand_id
1 'polypeptide(L)'
;MEEVAPDRAGDTPDTLLAHHLASAPVPQGASPLVERVRWLQARVGWDDRHERLAEHPLLSGLRRSEIRRWAVAADEVEFDPGEMLLHEGRIGYWFFLVHTGSAVQTRRGRHVGEVMAGGHVGEIAILGCGPQPATVKANTPVRAFVVGSRHLLPLVEDMRPVQRRLFPGVADGEYAAHLATLRAKAAVDWAEIKRARAQARAHLGRLVSLEVRPGRPVQPRSLFVLALRTPLRDSPASEARRRRQPLSWRARAGIGLCVLAAVLGIGLRYHPPIAVVHPLPAIDVSHDITVSGYPVHPLHGRYLLLAVRTSRPNAFGALLAYARHLRTLPAGHDHSSRSIRPTTNGPDQELFRHSQLAAAAAAARAVGLDIHLDGDGAVVDDVSGRSGAGDLRAGDVIVAVDGTRVRTAPDVARLTAEHRSGSPLALRIERADERLALSLDPPPAPGTGFPVMLETRNPTFTLPFRVTFRRRAIGGPSGGLIFALALTDMLGHRDLALGRAIAATGTVEPGGTVGPVGFLPEKSRGARRAHAALLLVPAGEAAQARAFGGWARGVLDLDDALRDLR
;
A
#
# COMPACT_ATOMS: atom_id res chain seq x y z
N MET A 1 -84.95 11.84 -3.92
CA MET A 1 -84.11 12.47 -2.89
C MET A 1 -82.68 12.22 -3.26
N GLU A 2 -81.91 13.31 -3.28
CA GLU A 2 -80.45 13.42 -3.38
C GLU A 2 -79.70 12.24 -2.76
N GLU A 3 -78.55 11.80 -3.30
CA GLU A 3 -77.32 12.61 -3.18
C GLU A 3 -76.26 12.30 -4.25
N VAL A 4 -75.44 13.33 -4.46
CA VAL A 4 -74.46 13.60 -5.51
C VAL A 4 -73.09 12.99 -5.17
N ALA A 5 -72.52 12.27 -6.16
CA ALA A 5 -71.15 12.31 -6.72
C ALA A 5 -69.90 12.61 -5.80
N PRO A 6 -68.69 12.06 -6.08
CA PRO A 6 -68.12 12.17 -7.42
C PRO A 6 -67.37 10.97 -8.02
N ASP A 7 -67.48 11.03 -9.34
CA ASP A 7 -66.65 10.51 -10.42
C ASP A 7 -65.15 10.85 -10.31
N ARG A 8 -64.30 9.94 -10.80
CA ARG A 8 -63.01 10.16 -11.50
C ARG A 8 -62.46 8.77 -11.87
N ALA A 9 -62.61 8.31 -13.11
CA ALA A 9 -61.85 8.71 -14.30
C ALA A 9 -60.37 8.28 -14.24
N GLY A 10 -60.03 7.33 -15.12
CA GLY A 10 -58.73 7.29 -15.81
C GLY A 10 -57.64 6.44 -15.18
N ASP A 11 -57.78 5.12 -15.26
CA ASP A 11 -56.61 4.22 -15.27
C ASP A 11 -55.66 4.65 -16.40
N THR A 12 -54.43 5.00 -16.04
CA THR A 12 -53.33 5.18 -16.97
C THR A 12 -52.81 3.82 -17.45
N PRO A 13 -52.08 3.74 -18.59
CA PRO A 13 -51.76 2.46 -19.25
C PRO A 13 -50.88 1.48 -18.44
N ASP A 14 -50.43 1.84 -17.24
CA ASP A 14 -49.50 1.05 -16.44
C ASP A 14 -50.19 0.03 -15.50
N THR A 15 -51.47 0.20 -15.18
CA THR A 15 -52.18 -0.74 -14.27
C THR A 15 -52.60 -2.05 -14.94
N LEU A 16 -52.76 -2.06 -16.27
CA LEU A 16 -53.09 -3.27 -17.03
C LEU A 16 -51.87 -4.15 -17.35
N LEU A 17 -50.65 -3.62 -17.28
CA LEU A 17 -49.43 -4.42 -17.47
C LEU A 17 -49.10 -5.29 -16.24
N ALA A 18 -49.56 -4.88 -15.05
CA ALA A 18 -49.31 -5.59 -13.80
C ALA A 18 -50.23 -6.81 -13.59
N HIS A 19 -51.45 -6.78 -14.13
CA HIS A 19 -52.41 -7.86 -13.93
C HIS A 19 -52.31 -9.01 -14.95
N HIS A 20 -51.63 -8.81 -16.09
CA HIS A 20 -51.44 -9.86 -17.08
C HIS A 20 -50.18 -10.73 -16.87
N LEU A 21 -49.29 -10.35 -15.95
CA LEU A 21 -48.12 -11.15 -15.58
C LEU A 21 -48.36 -12.10 -14.39
N ALA A 22 -49.51 -12.00 -13.73
CA ALA A 22 -49.86 -12.86 -12.59
C ALA A 22 -50.62 -14.15 -12.97
N SER A 23 -51.03 -14.30 -14.23
CA SER A 23 -51.89 -15.41 -14.69
C SER A 23 -51.29 -16.25 -15.82
N ALA A 24 -50.03 -16.04 -16.19
CA ALA A 24 -49.39 -16.84 -17.23
C ALA A 24 -48.81 -18.14 -16.63
N PRO A 25 -49.10 -19.32 -17.20
CA PRO A 25 -48.52 -20.57 -16.72
C PRO A 25 -47.01 -20.56 -16.92
N VAL A 26 -46.28 -21.00 -15.88
CA VAL A 26 -44.81 -21.09 -15.86
C VAL A 26 -44.33 -22.02 -16.98
N PRO A 27 -43.47 -21.58 -17.91
CA PRO A 27 -42.82 -22.50 -18.83
C PRO A 27 -41.86 -23.39 -18.03
N GLN A 28 -42.05 -24.70 -18.12
CA GLN A 28 -41.16 -25.68 -17.53
C GLN A 28 -39.79 -25.57 -18.24
N GLY A 29 -38.77 -25.08 -17.52
CA GLY A 29 -37.39 -25.05 -18.04
C GLY A 29 -36.54 -23.81 -17.72
N ALA A 30 -36.80 -23.04 -16.66
CA ALA A 30 -35.88 -21.98 -16.23
C ALA A 30 -34.74 -22.54 -15.35
N SER A 31 -33.49 -22.20 -15.68
CA SER A 31 -32.30 -22.72 -14.97
C SER A 31 -32.25 -22.30 -13.47
N PRO A 32 -31.67 -23.15 -12.59
CA PRO A 32 -31.53 -22.85 -11.15
C PRO A 32 -30.69 -21.60 -10.83
N LEU A 33 -30.02 -21.04 -11.83
CA LEU A 33 -29.16 -19.86 -11.71
C LEU A 33 -29.97 -18.55 -11.64
N VAL A 34 -31.11 -18.45 -12.34
CA VAL A 34 -31.90 -17.21 -12.39
C VAL A 34 -32.67 -17.00 -11.09
N GLU A 35 -33.23 -18.07 -10.51
CA GLU A 35 -33.81 -18.05 -9.17
C GLU A 35 -32.75 -17.79 -8.09
N ARG A 36 -31.56 -18.40 -8.19
CA ARG A 36 -30.45 -18.17 -7.24
C ARG A 36 -29.88 -16.76 -7.33
N VAL A 37 -29.86 -16.11 -8.49
CA VAL A 37 -29.40 -14.72 -8.65
C VAL A 37 -30.41 -13.72 -8.06
N ARG A 38 -31.72 -13.91 -8.28
CA ARG A 38 -32.76 -13.11 -7.60
C ARG A 38 -32.74 -13.32 -6.09
N TRP A 39 -32.51 -14.56 -5.65
CA TRP A 39 -32.38 -14.93 -4.24
C TRP A 39 -31.10 -14.40 -3.58
N LEU A 40 -29.97 -14.30 -4.31
CA LEU A 40 -28.71 -13.67 -3.85
C LEU A 40 -28.77 -12.14 -3.86
N GLN A 41 -29.49 -11.54 -4.81
CA GLN A 41 -29.75 -10.09 -4.86
C GLN A 41 -30.64 -9.63 -3.70
N ALA A 42 -31.51 -10.52 -3.19
CA ALA A 42 -32.34 -10.29 -2.01
C ALA A 42 -31.60 -10.45 -0.66
N ARG A 43 -30.35 -10.94 -0.63
CA ARG A 43 -29.68 -11.36 0.63
C ARG A 43 -28.28 -10.77 0.93
N VAL A 44 -27.86 -9.73 0.22
CA VAL A 44 -27.15 -8.61 0.88
C VAL A 44 -28.20 -7.51 0.98
N GLY A 45 -29.03 -7.65 2.02
CA GLY A 45 -30.19 -6.78 2.22
C GLY A 45 -29.75 -5.33 2.29
N TRP A 46 -30.59 -4.46 1.75
CA TRP A 46 -30.61 -3.07 2.19
C TRP A 46 -31.01 -3.12 3.67
N ASP A 47 -30.06 -2.89 4.56
CA ASP A 47 -30.27 -2.91 6.01
C ASP A 47 -30.38 -1.47 6.54
N ASP A 48 -30.75 -1.31 7.81
CA ASP A 48 -30.92 0.00 8.44
C ASP A 48 -29.67 0.90 8.30
N ARG A 49 -28.48 0.31 8.17
CA ARG A 49 -27.24 1.06 7.96
C ARG A 49 -27.18 1.67 6.55
N HIS A 50 -27.65 0.96 5.53
CA HIS A 50 -27.78 1.50 4.17
C HIS A 50 -28.82 2.61 4.12
N GLU A 51 -29.92 2.48 4.86
CA GLU A 51 -30.94 3.53 4.99
C GLU A 51 -30.35 4.80 5.62
N ARG A 52 -29.72 4.68 6.79
CA ARG A 52 -29.07 5.81 7.48
C ARG A 52 -28.00 6.51 6.63
N LEU A 53 -27.23 5.75 5.84
CA LEU A 53 -26.26 6.34 4.90
C LEU A 53 -26.95 7.04 3.73
N ALA A 54 -28.02 6.46 3.18
CA ALA A 54 -28.77 7.06 2.08
C ALA A 54 -29.54 8.33 2.49
N GLU A 55 -29.96 8.41 3.74
CA GLU A 55 -30.62 9.60 4.32
C GLU A 55 -29.66 10.76 4.53
N HIS A 56 -28.36 10.50 4.70
CA HIS A 56 -27.39 11.55 4.94
C HIS A 56 -27.36 12.55 3.76
N PRO A 57 -27.50 13.88 3.97
CA PRO A 57 -27.65 14.87 2.91
C PRO A 57 -26.58 14.79 1.82
N LEU A 58 -25.32 14.53 2.21
CA LEU A 58 -24.20 14.34 1.27
C LEU A 58 -24.44 13.18 0.27
N LEU A 59 -25.08 12.11 0.72
CA LEU A 59 -25.28 10.86 -0.04
C LEU A 59 -26.72 10.70 -0.55
N SER A 60 -27.61 11.62 -0.18
CA SER A 60 -29.01 11.62 -0.60
C SER A 60 -29.16 11.56 -2.13
N GLY A 61 -30.12 10.76 -2.60
CA GLY A 61 -30.39 10.60 -4.04
C GLY A 61 -29.31 9.84 -4.83
N LEU A 62 -28.28 9.28 -4.18
CA LEU A 62 -27.35 8.36 -4.84
C LEU A 62 -28.04 7.02 -5.15
N ARG A 63 -27.57 6.34 -6.19
CA ARG A 63 -28.07 5.01 -6.55
C ARG A 63 -27.76 4.02 -5.43
N ARG A 64 -28.61 3.00 -5.28
CA ARG A 64 -28.39 1.94 -4.28
C ARG A 64 -27.01 1.28 -4.37
N SER A 65 -26.46 1.15 -5.58
CA SER A 65 -25.10 0.63 -5.81
C SER A 65 -24.00 1.55 -5.26
N GLU A 66 -24.22 2.86 -5.28
CA GLU A 66 -23.28 3.86 -4.77
C GLU A 66 -23.33 3.91 -3.24
N ILE A 67 -24.53 3.87 -2.64
CA ILE A 67 -24.69 3.75 -1.18
C ILE A 67 -24.02 2.47 -0.66
N ARG A 68 -24.10 1.36 -1.39
CA ARG A 68 -23.35 0.14 -1.05
C ARG A 68 -21.84 0.34 -1.03
N ARG A 69 -21.27 1.15 -1.94
CA ARG A 69 -19.83 1.49 -1.92
C ARG A 69 -19.48 2.28 -0.66
N TRP A 70 -20.32 3.22 -0.26
CA TRP A 70 -20.17 3.96 0.99
C TRP A 70 -20.31 3.06 2.23
N ALA A 71 -21.27 2.14 2.24
CA ALA A 71 -21.48 1.20 3.36
C ALA A 71 -20.31 0.23 3.58
N VAL A 72 -19.58 -0.12 2.51
CA VAL A 72 -18.35 -0.95 2.60
C VAL A 72 -17.15 -0.14 3.09
N ALA A 73 -17.11 1.16 2.81
CA ALA A 73 -15.98 2.03 3.08
C ALA A 73 -16.06 2.78 4.41
N ALA A 74 -17.27 2.97 4.93
CA ALA A 74 -17.51 3.60 6.21
C ALA A 74 -17.48 2.57 7.34
N ASP A 75 -17.22 3.02 8.57
CA ASP A 75 -17.50 2.31 9.82
C ASP A 75 -18.41 3.19 10.68
N GLU A 76 -19.27 2.62 11.53
CA GLU A 76 -20.15 3.38 12.44
C GLU A 76 -19.47 3.54 13.81
N VAL A 77 -19.37 4.78 14.29
CA VAL A 77 -18.66 5.14 15.53
C VAL A 77 -19.49 6.08 16.40
N GLU A 78 -19.28 5.99 17.71
CA GLU A 78 -19.90 6.86 18.72
C GLU A 78 -18.85 7.65 19.50
N PHE A 79 -19.23 8.87 19.88
CA PHE A 79 -18.45 9.79 20.69
C PHE A 79 -19.29 10.31 21.86
N ASP A 80 -18.71 10.31 23.05
CA ASP A 80 -19.29 10.95 24.23
C ASP A 80 -19.08 12.48 24.17
N PRO A 81 -19.95 13.29 24.82
CA PRO A 81 -19.73 14.74 24.93
C PRO A 81 -18.33 15.05 25.43
N GLY A 82 -17.62 15.90 24.69
CA GLY A 82 -16.26 16.32 24.98
C GLY A 82 -15.16 15.48 24.32
N GLU A 83 -15.48 14.36 23.66
CA GLU A 83 -14.50 13.60 22.89
C GLU A 83 -14.11 14.32 21.59
N MET A 84 -12.87 14.08 21.16
CA MET A 84 -12.25 14.75 20.02
C MET A 84 -12.44 13.95 18.73
N LEU A 85 -13.13 14.53 17.75
CA LEU A 85 -13.27 13.94 16.41
C LEU A 85 -12.03 14.25 15.57
N LEU A 86 -11.62 15.52 15.52
CA LEU A 86 -10.51 16.02 14.69
C LEU A 86 -9.74 17.10 15.45
N HIS A 87 -8.43 17.21 15.24
CA HIS A 87 -7.59 18.18 15.94
C HIS A 87 -6.88 19.10 14.95
N GLU A 88 -7.00 20.42 15.15
CA GLU A 88 -6.33 21.44 14.32
C GLU A 88 -4.82 21.20 14.22
N GLY A 89 -4.24 21.42 13.03
CA GLY A 89 -2.80 21.34 12.82
C GLY A 89 -2.24 19.91 12.78
N ARG A 90 -3.10 18.90 12.74
CA ARG A 90 -2.71 17.49 12.55
C ARG A 90 -3.08 16.99 11.16
N ILE A 91 -2.48 15.87 10.76
CA ILE A 91 -2.80 15.21 9.50
C ILE A 91 -4.23 14.65 9.60
N GLY A 92 -5.06 14.95 8.60
CA GLY A 92 -6.42 14.41 8.51
C GLY A 92 -6.41 12.98 7.95
N TYR A 93 -6.78 12.02 8.79
CA TYR A 93 -6.91 10.61 8.39
C TYR A 93 -8.36 10.15 8.24
N TRP A 94 -9.29 10.89 8.85
CA TRP A 94 -10.68 10.49 9.05
C TRP A 94 -11.63 11.56 8.55
N PHE A 95 -12.65 11.10 7.83
CA PHE A 95 -13.78 11.90 7.40
C PHE A 95 -15.03 11.39 8.10
N PHE A 96 -15.82 12.28 8.68
CA PHE A 96 -17.01 11.94 9.45
C PHE A 96 -18.26 12.46 8.77
N LEU A 97 -19.27 11.59 8.67
CA LEU A 97 -20.65 11.91 8.34
C LEU A 97 -21.46 11.84 9.64
N VAL A 98 -21.90 12.98 10.16
CA VAL A 98 -22.60 13.04 11.45
C VAL A 98 -24.03 12.59 11.25
N HIS A 99 -24.40 11.47 11.86
CA HIS A 99 -25.77 10.94 11.75
C HIS A 99 -26.67 11.51 12.85
N THR A 100 -26.21 11.54 14.10
CA THR A 100 -26.92 12.17 15.22
C THR A 100 -25.96 12.93 16.13
N GLY A 101 -26.49 13.92 16.86
CA GLY A 101 -25.73 14.76 17.78
C GLY A 101 -25.14 16.00 17.11
N SER A 102 -24.24 16.66 17.82
CA SER A 102 -23.56 17.88 17.38
C SER A 102 -22.13 17.97 17.88
N ALA A 103 -21.27 18.59 17.08
CA ALA A 103 -19.87 18.80 17.39
C ALA A 103 -19.45 20.24 17.08
N VAL A 104 -18.77 20.87 18.04
CA VAL A 104 -18.30 22.25 17.93
C VAL A 104 -16.95 22.29 17.25
N GLN A 105 -16.80 23.22 16.30
CA GLN A 105 -15.55 23.52 15.62
C GLN A 105 -14.89 24.75 16.22
N THR A 106 -13.62 24.62 16.58
CA THR A 106 -12.79 25.72 17.08
C THR A 106 -11.50 25.83 16.27
N ARG A 107 -11.11 27.06 15.95
CA ARG A 107 -9.85 27.36 15.27
C ARG A 107 -9.05 28.35 16.10
N ARG A 108 -7.82 28.00 16.47
CA ARG A 108 -6.96 28.77 17.38
C ARG A 108 -7.71 29.15 18.68
N GLY A 109 -8.49 28.21 19.21
CA GLY A 109 -9.30 28.37 20.43
C GLY A 109 -10.57 29.22 20.28
N ARG A 110 -10.86 29.80 19.11
CA ARG A 110 -12.08 30.56 18.85
C ARG A 110 -13.14 29.69 18.19
N HIS A 111 -14.40 29.86 18.57
CA HIS A 111 -15.53 29.18 17.94
C HIS A 111 -15.68 29.62 16.48
N VAL A 112 -15.71 28.66 15.55
CA VAL A 112 -15.86 28.93 14.10
C VAL A 112 -17.11 28.33 13.49
N GLY A 113 -17.80 27.44 14.21
CA GLY A 113 -19.07 26.85 13.77
C GLY A 113 -19.40 25.57 14.52
N GLU A 114 -20.56 24.99 14.22
CA GLU A 114 -21.01 23.70 14.74
C GLU A 114 -21.38 22.78 13.59
N VAL A 115 -21.15 21.48 13.77
CA VAL A 115 -21.51 20.40 12.85
C VAL A 115 -22.68 19.67 13.48
N MET A 116 -23.86 19.79 12.87
CA MET A 116 -25.07 19.11 13.31
C MET A 116 -25.25 17.78 12.57
N ALA A 117 -26.26 17.00 13.00
CA ALA A 117 -26.75 15.84 12.25
C ALA A 117 -27.00 16.18 10.77
N GLY A 118 -26.52 15.31 9.88
CA GLY A 118 -26.49 15.50 8.43
C GLY A 118 -25.30 16.32 7.90
N GLY A 119 -24.48 16.89 8.80
CA GLY A 119 -23.24 17.58 8.48
C GLY A 119 -22.05 16.62 8.32
N HIS A 120 -20.95 17.13 7.77
CA HIS A 120 -19.72 16.36 7.57
C HIS A 120 -18.48 17.18 7.91
N VAL A 121 -17.38 16.50 8.24
CA VAL A 121 -16.07 17.11 8.52
C VAL A 121 -14.88 16.21 8.17
N GLY A 122 -13.73 16.83 7.88
CA GLY A 122 -12.45 16.15 7.63
C GLY A 122 -12.05 16.10 6.15
N GLU A 123 -12.92 16.57 5.26
CA GLU A 123 -12.74 16.59 3.81
C GLU A 123 -11.57 17.47 3.38
N ILE A 124 -11.39 18.66 3.97
CA ILE A 124 -10.34 19.61 3.57
C ILE A 124 -8.94 19.02 3.77
N ALA A 125 -8.68 18.39 4.92
CA ALA A 125 -7.36 17.85 5.24
C ALA A 125 -7.01 16.65 4.35
N ILE A 126 -7.99 15.82 4.01
CA ILE A 126 -7.81 14.64 3.16
C ILE A 126 -7.65 15.04 1.69
N LEU A 127 -8.59 15.83 1.16
CA LEU A 127 -8.64 16.18 -0.26
C LEU A 127 -7.58 17.22 -0.63
N GLY A 128 -7.35 18.18 0.26
CA GLY A 128 -6.34 19.23 0.12
C GLY A 128 -4.94 18.81 0.57
N CYS A 129 -4.76 17.61 1.14
CA CYS A 129 -3.48 17.13 1.68
C CYS A 129 -2.84 18.08 2.72
N GLY A 130 -3.67 18.88 3.39
CA GLY A 130 -3.28 19.88 4.37
C GLY A 130 -3.46 19.46 5.82
N PRO A 131 -2.99 20.29 6.76
CA PRO A 131 -3.33 20.10 8.15
C PRO A 131 -4.84 20.32 8.36
N GLN A 132 -5.38 19.68 9.39
CA GLN A 132 -6.76 19.88 9.80
C GLN A 132 -6.98 21.36 10.15
N PRO A 133 -7.96 22.05 9.53
CA PRO A 133 -8.12 23.50 9.64
C PRO A 133 -8.72 23.96 10.97
N ALA A 134 -9.43 23.06 11.67
CA ALA A 134 -10.09 23.34 12.94
C ALA A 134 -10.18 22.07 13.81
N THR A 135 -10.21 22.26 15.11
CA THR A 135 -10.44 21.25 16.12
C THR A 135 -11.95 21.00 16.22
N VAL A 136 -12.40 19.75 16.10
CA VAL A 136 -13.80 19.36 16.14
C VAL A 136 -14.04 18.46 17.35
N LYS A 137 -14.89 18.92 18.28
CA LYS A 137 -15.15 18.27 19.57
C LYS A 137 -16.64 18.00 19.72
N ALA A 138 -17.02 16.80 20.14
CA ALA A 138 -18.41 16.45 20.41
C ALA A 138 -19.00 17.36 21.50
N ASN A 139 -20.14 17.98 21.22
CA ASN A 139 -20.88 18.82 22.19
C ASN A 139 -21.99 18.01 22.86
N THR A 140 -22.63 17.12 22.09
CA THR A 140 -23.60 16.12 22.54
C THR A 140 -23.08 14.71 22.19
N PRO A 141 -23.73 13.61 22.62
CA PRO A 141 -23.36 12.28 22.14
C PRO A 141 -23.50 12.22 20.62
N VAL A 142 -22.40 11.98 19.92
CA VAL A 142 -22.35 11.98 18.45
C VAL A 142 -22.26 10.56 17.94
N ARG A 143 -23.18 10.19 17.04
CA ARG A 143 -23.05 8.99 16.23
C ARG A 143 -22.73 9.40 14.81
N ALA A 144 -21.66 8.85 14.25
CA ALA A 144 -21.16 9.23 12.93
C ALA A 144 -20.68 8.01 12.14
N PHE A 145 -20.70 8.13 10.83
CA PHE A 145 -19.98 7.22 9.95
C PHE A 145 -18.59 7.78 9.69
N VAL A 146 -17.55 6.99 9.95
CA VAL A 146 -16.16 7.37 9.68
C VAL A 146 -15.67 6.69 8.41
N VAL A 147 -15.02 7.45 7.54
CA VAL A 147 -14.37 6.97 6.32
C VAL A 147 -12.89 7.34 6.36
N GLY A 148 -12.01 6.37 6.16
CA GLY A 148 -10.57 6.62 6.07
C GLY A 148 -10.19 7.31 4.77
N SER A 149 -9.13 8.14 4.80
CA SER A 149 -8.62 8.89 3.64
C SER A 149 -8.44 8.06 2.36
N ARG A 150 -7.92 6.82 2.50
CA ARG A 150 -7.72 5.87 1.40
C ARG A 150 -9.01 5.40 0.71
N HIS A 151 -10.14 5.45 1.41
CA HIS A 151 -11.45 5.06 0.89
C HIS A 151 -12.24 6.27 0.39
N LEU A 152 -12.07 7.44 1.03
CA LEU A 152 -12.77 8.67 0.64
C LEU A 152 -12.37 9.16 -0.76
N LEU A 153 -11.07 9.16 -1.07
CA LEU A 153 -10.55 9.67 -2.35
C LEU A 153 -11.24 9.05 -3.57
N PRO A 154 -11.26 7.70 -3.76
CA PRO A 154 -11.93 7.10 -4.91
C PRO A 154 -13.46 7.24 -4.88
N LEU A 155 -14.08 7.33 -3.69
CA LEU A 155 -15.53 7.54 -3.59
C LEU A 155 -15.93 8.93 -4.09
N VAL A 156 -15.15 9.95 -3.76
CA VAL A 156 -15.42 11.33 -4.15
C VAL A 156 -15.02 11.57 -5.60
N GLU A 157 -13.90 11.01 -6.07
CA GLU A 157 -13.45 11.13 -7.46
C GLU A 157 -14.48 10.59 -8.47
N ASP A 158 -15.10 9.45 -8.16
CA ASP A 158 -16.08 8.79 -9.04
C ASP A 158 -17.49 9.42 -9.01
N MET A 159 -17.81 10.26 -8.02
CA MET A 159 -19.18 10.68 -7.74
C MET A 159 -19.35 12.21 -7.79
N ARG A 160 -19.63 12.76 -8.98
CA ARG A 160 -19.90 14.21 -9.16
C ARG A 160 -20.96 14.78 -8.21
N PRO A 161 -22.10 14.10 -7.93
CA PRO A 161 -23.07 14.63 -6.96
C PRO A 161 -22.47 14.82 -5.56
N VAL A 162 -21.53 13.98 -5.15
CA VAL A 162 -20.83 14.11 -3.87
C VAL A 162 -19.84 15.27 -3.92
N GLN A 163 -19.08 15.43 -5.01
CA GLN A 163 -18.15 16.56 -5.19
C GLN A 163 -18.87 17.90 -5.05
N ARG A 164 -20.01 18.07 -5.72
CA ARG A 164 -20.84 19.28 -5.62
C ARG A 164 -21.35 19.53 -4.20
N ARG A 165 -21.67 18.50 -3.43
CA ARG A 165 -22.20 18.68 -2.06
C ARG A 165 -21.10 18.89 -1.03
N LEU A 166 -19.89 18.35 -1.27
CA LEU A 166 -18.71 18.68 -0.47
C LEU A 166 -18.28 20.13 -0.70
N PHE A 167 -18.38 20.62 -1.94
CA PHE A 167 -17.99 21.98 -2.32
C PHE A 167 -19.07 22.65 -3.18
N PRO A 168 -20.17 23.13 -2.55
CA PRO A 168 -21.34 23.69 -3.27
C PRO A 168 -21.03 24.96 -4.07
N GLY A 169 -19.90 25.62 -3.82
CA GLY A 169 -19.44 26.80 -4.57
C GLY A 169 -18.50 26.49 -5.75
N VAL A 170 -18.26 25.23 -6.09
CA VAL A 170 -17.30 24.82 -7.15
C VAL A 170 -18.03 24.18 -8.31
N ALA A 171 -17.80 24.68 -9.53
CA ALA A 171 -18.43 24.13 -10.74
C ALA A 171 -17.91 22.72 -11.11
N ASP A 172 -18.71 21.93 -11.84
CA ASP A 172 -18.45 20.52 -12.18
C ASP A 172 -17.16 20.28 -13.00
N GLY A 173 -16.55 21.32 -13.58
CA GLY A 173 -15.26 21.27 -14.27
C GLY A 173 -14.09 21.88 -13.47
N GLU A 174 -14.39 22.62 -12.42
CA GLU A 174 -13.41 23.36 -11.62
C GLU A 174 -12.97 22.61 -10.36
N TYR A 175 -13.58 21.45 -10.09
CA TYR A 175 -13.25 20.62 -8.93
C TYR A 175 -11.75 20.32 -8.82
N ALA A 176 -11.10 19.94 -9.92
CA ALA A 176 -9.67 19.68 -9.95
C ALA A 176 -8.84 20.94 -9.66
N ALA A 177 -9.23 22.09 -10.21
CA ALA A 177 -8.58 23.37 -9.95
C ALA A 177 -8.75 23.81 -8.49
N HIS A 178 -9.94 23.60 -7.91
CA HIS A 178 -10.21 23.86 -6.50
C HIS A 178 -9.33 22.99 -5.59
N LEU A 179 -9.19 21.69 -5.87
CA LEU A 179 -8.29 20.81 -5.13
C LEU A 179 -6.82 21.25 -5.25
N ALA A 180 -6.39 21.71 -6.42
CA ALA A 180 -5.04 22.25 -6.60
C ALA A 180 -4.80 23.49 -5.72
N THR A 181 -5.79 24.39 -5.62
CA THR A 181 -5.74 25.55 -4.72
C THR A 181 -5.67 25.14 -3.25
N LEU A 182 -6.46 24.14 -2.83
CA LEU A 182 -6.40 23.60 -1.47
C LEU A 182 -5.02 23.00 -1.16
N ARG A 183 -4.42 22.28 -2.11
CA ARG A 183 -3.07 21.69 -1.98
C ARG A 183 -1.96 22.73 -1.95
N ALA A 184 -2.08 23.80 -2.72
CA ALA A 184 -1.14 24.92 -2.67
C ALA A 184 -1.19 25.61 -1.28
N LYS A 185 -2.40 25.85 -0.76
CA LYS A 185 -2.60 26.39 0.59
C LYS A 185 -2.06 25.45 1.67
N ALA A 186 -2.26 24.14 1.52
CA ALA A 186 -1.77 23.12 2.45
C ALA A 186 -0.25 23.16 2.66
N ALA A 187 0.52 23.38 1.60
CA ALA A 187 1.98 23.50 1.69
C ALA A 187 2.40 24.68 2.59
N VAL A 188 1.70 25.82 2.48
CA VAL A 188 1.92 27.01 3.30
C VAL A 188 1.53 26.74 4.76
N ASP A 189 0.37 26.14 4.99
CA ASP A 189 -0.13 25.83 6.34
C ASP A 189 0.82 24.85 7.07
N TRP A 190 1.37 23.85 6.37
CA TRP A 190 2.37 22.93 6.94
C TRP A 190 3.67 23.62 7.33
N ALA A 191 4.14 24.56 6.50
CA ALA A 191 5.35 25.33 6.78
C ALA A 191 5.17 26.25 8.01
N GLU A 192 3.98 26.83 8.23
CA GLU A 192 3.66 27.60 9.44
C GLU A 192 3.67 26.70 10.70
N ILE A 193 3.04 25.52 10.63
CA ILE A 193 3.01 24.57 11.76
C ILE A 193 4.42 24.04 12.11
N LYS A 194 5.25 23.74 11.10
CA LYS A 194 6.63 23.28 11.31
C LYS A 194 7.45 24.34 12.04
N ARG A 195 7.32 25.61 11.64
CA ARG A 195 7.97 26.76 12.30
C ARG A 195 7.47 26.94 13.74
N ALA A 196 6.16 26.93 13.95
CA ALA A 196 5.58 27.07 15.30
C ALA A 196 5.99 25.93 16.25
N ARG A 197 6.05 24.69 15.77
CA ARG A 197 6.53 23.53 16.56
C ARG A 197 8.01 23.64 16.90
N ALA A 198 8.85 24.11 15.97
CA ALA A 198 10.28 24.33 16.23
C ALA A 198 10.49 25.38 17.33
N GLN A 199 9.75 26.49 17.26
CA GLN A 199 9.77 27.56 18.28
C GLN A 199 9.23 27.08 19.65
N ALA A 200 8.13 26.33 19.67
CA ALA A 200 7.56 25.80 20.92
C ALA A 200 8.46 24.75 21.59
N ARG A 201 9.16 23.92 20.79
CA ARG A 201 10.11 22.91 21.30
C ARG A 201 11.38 23.54 21.90
N ALA A 202 11.71 24.76 21.47
CA ALA A 202 12.78 25.56 22.08
C ALA A 202 12.37 26.24 23.42
N HIS A 203 11.09 26.21 23.79
CA HIS A 203 10.58 26.89 25.00
C HIS A 203 9.85 26.00 26.01
N LEU A 204 9.49 24.74 25.70
CA LEU A 204 8.69 23.90 26.59
C LEU A 204 9.33 22.55 26.91
N GLY A 205 9.67 22.36 28.19
CA GLY A 205 9.86 21.04 28.81
C GLY A 205 8.50 20.37 29.03
N ARG A 206 8.39 19.11 28.58
CA ARG A 206 7.21 18.22 28.58
C ARG A 206 6.11 18.59 27.57
N LEU A 207 6.09 17.86 26.47
CA LEU A 207 4.94 17.77 25.57
C LEU A 207 3.95 16.74 26.13
N VAL A 208 2.77 17.20 26.52
CA VAL A 208 1.61 16.33 26.83
C VAL A 208 1.11 15.73 25.51
N SER A 209 1.07 14.41 25.42
CA SER A 209 0.47 13.69 24.31
C SER A 209 -1.05 13.83 24.36
N LEU A 210 -1.60 14.80 23.63
CA LEU A 210 -3.04 14.83 23.32
C LEU A 210 -3.33 13.70 22.33
N GLU A 211 -3.85 12.60 22.87
CA GLU A 211 -4.22 11.39 22.16
C GLU A 211 -5.63 11.59 21.56
N VAL A 212 -5.74 11.53 20.23
CA VAL A 212 -7.04 11.52 19.54
C VAL A 212 -7.50 10.07 19.52
N ARG A 213 -8.48 9.72 20.36
CA ARG A 213 -9.04 8.38 20.40
C ARG A 213 -10.05 8.22 19.26
N PRO A 214 -9.90 7.20 18.39
CA PRO A 214 -10.96 6.89 17.45
C PRO A 214 -12.21 6.52 18.25
N GLY A 215 -13.36 7.10 17.88
CA GLY A 215 -14.64 6.85 18.53
C GLY A 215 -14.94 5.36 18.65
N ARG A 216 -15.80 4.99 19.61
CA ARG A 216 -16.03 3.57 19.91
C ARG A 216 -16.79 2.93 18.75
N PRO A 217 -16.34 1.78 18.23
CA PRO A 217 -17.05 1.11 17.14
C PRO A 217 -18.42 0.67 17.65
N VAL A 218 -19.48 0.97 16.88
CA VAL A 218 -20.81 0.45 17.17
C VAL A 218 -20.79 -1.04 16.85
N GLN A 219 -20.62 -1.87 17.89
CA GLN A 219 -20.76 -3.32 17.72
C GLN A 219 -22.19 -3.59 17.24
N PRO A 220 -22.38 -4.37 16.17
CA PRO A 220 -23.73 -4.85 15.85
C PRO A 220 -24.20 -5.60 17.09
N ARG A 221 -25.31 -5.17 17.67
CA ARG A 221 -25.97 -5.92 18.74
C ARG A 221 -26.19 -7.33 18.21
N SER A 222 -25.32 -8.23 18.64
CA SER A 222 -25.52 -9.65 18.53
C SER A 222 -26.93 -9.94 19.03
N LEU A 223 -27.76 -10.55 18.18
CA LEU A 223 -29.07 -11.12 18.53
C LEU A 223 -28.93 -12.34 19.49
N PHE A 224 -28.01 -12.24 20.45
CA PHE A 224 -27.79 -13.17 21.55
C PHE A 224 -28.12 -12.50 22.88
N VAL A 225 -29.26 -11.81 22.95
CA VAL A 225 -29.98 -11.57 24.21
C VAL A 225 -31.47 -11.61 23.92
N LEU A 226 -32.04 -12.81 23.86
CA LEU A 226 -33.46 -12.99 24.18
C LEU A 226 -33.68 -14.33 24.89
N ALA A 227 -33.14 -14.44 26.09
CA ALA A 227 -33.68 -15.33 27.10
C ALA A 227 -33.50 -14.64 28.45
N LEU A 228 -34.57 -14.64 29.25
CA LEU A 228 -34.68 -14.14 30.62
C LEU A 228 -35.07 -12.66 30.76
N ARG A 229 -36.32 -12.36 30.39
CA ARG A 229 -37.18 -11.55 31.26
C ARG A 229 -38.46 -12.33 31.57
N THR A 230 -38.56 -12.70 32.83
CA THR A 230 -39.74 -13.28 33.48
C THR A 230 -40.90 -12.27 33.47
N PRO A 231 -42.14 -12.67 33.14
CA PRO A 231 -43.30 -11.87 33.49
C PRO A 231 -43.81 -12.28 34.87
N LEU A 232 -43.94 -11.31 35.78
CA LEU A 232 -44.69 -11.46 37.02
C LEU A 232 -46.17 -11.09 36.73
N ARG A 233 -47.06 -12.09 36.89
CA ARG A 233 -48.49 -12.10 37.32
C ARG A 233 -49.49 -11.09 36.69
N ASP A 234 -50.74 -11.44 36.34
CA ASP A 234 -51.67 -12.47 36.88
C ASP A 234 -52.69 -13.03 35.83
N SER A 235 -52.88 -14.36 35.89
CA SER A 235 -54.09 -15.23 35.71
C SER A 235 -54.99 -15.22 34.45
N PRO A 236 -55.75 -16.31 34.17
CA PRO A 236 -55.34 -17.74 34.08
C PRO A 236 -55.86 -18.44 32.80
N ALA A 237 -55.29 -19.58 32.42
CA ALA A 237 -56.00 -20.82 32.00
C ALA A 237 -55.20 -21.74 31.04
N SER A 238 -55.28 -23.04 31.37
CA SER A 238 -55.09 -24.23 30.55
C SER A 238 -53.66 -24.77 30.32
N GLU A 239 -53.45 -25.93 30.95
CA GLU A 239 -52.31 -26.84 30.79
C GLU A 239 -52.25 -27.44 29.39
N ALA A 240 -51.04 -27.53 28.80
CA ALA A 240 -50.74 -28.55 27.79
C ALA A 240 -49.24 -28.87 27.78
N ARG A 241 -48.88 -29.97 28.44
CA ARG A 241 -47.53 -30.53 28.53
C ARG A 241 -47.12 -31.17 27.19
N ARG A 242 -46.49 -30.41 26.28
CA ARG A 242 -45.92 -30.98 25.03
C ARG A 242 -44.55 -31.62 25.25
N ARG A 243 -44.51 -32.95 25.24
CA ARG A 243 -43.29 -33.77 25.06
C ARG A 243 -42.61 -33.39 23.72
N ARG A 244 -41.38 -32.88 23.76
CA ARG A 244 -40.57 -32.64 22.56
C ARG A 244 -39.94 -33.96 22.11
N GLN A 245 -40.35 -34.47 20.95
CA GLN A 245 -39.69 -35.60 20.28
C GLN A 245 -38.33 -35.16 19.72
N PRO A 246 -37.29 -36.01 19.76
CA PRO A 246 -35.97 -35.66 19.23
C PRO A 246 -36.00 -35.53 17.70
N LEU A 247 -35.27 -34.56 17.17
CA LEU A 247 -35.15 -34.28 15.74
C LEU A 247 -34.65 -35.52 14.96
N SER A 248 -35.32 -35.86 13.85
CA SER A 248 -34.94 -37.00 13.01
C SER A 248 -33.51 -36.85 12.48
N TRP A 249 -32.79 -37.97 12.29
CA TRP A 249 -31.39 -37.95 11.83
C TRP A 249 -31.24 -37.27 10.45
N ARG A 250 -32.27 -37.36 9.60
CA ARG A 250 -32.34 -36.66 8.30
C ARG A 250 -32.40 -35.15 8.47
N ALA A 251 -33.16 -34.63 9.44
CA ALA A 251 -33.18 -33.20 9.75
C ALA A 251 -31.83 -32.71 10.27
N ARG A 252 -31.15 -33.51 11.12
CA ARG A 252 -29.79 -33.21 11.58
C ARG A 252 -28.76 -33.21 10.43
N ALA A 253 -28.85 -34.17 9.52
CA ALA A 253 -27.99 -34.23 8.33
C ALA A 253 -28.23 -33.03 7.39
N GLY A 254 -29.49 -32.64 7.16
CA GLY A 254 -29.84 -31.47 6.36
C GLY A 254 -29.33 -30.16 6.95
N ILE A 255 -29.49 -29.96 8.27
CA ILE A 255 -28.93 -28.80 8.97
C ILE A 255 -27.40 -28.78 8.87
N GLY A 256 -26.74 -29.93 9.06
CA GLY A 256 -25.29 -30.06 8.91
C GLY A 256 -24.81 -29.66 7.51
N LEU A 257 -25.51 -30.08 6.46
CA LEU A 257 -25.18 -29.72 5.08
C LEU A 257 -25.35 -28.21 4.81
N CYS A 258 -26.41 -27.60 5.34
CA CYS A 258 -26.63 -26.16 5.21
C CYS A 258 -25.55 -25.34 5.95
N VAL A 259 -25.16 -25.76 7.16
CA VAL A 259 -24.07 -25.14 7.92
C VAL A 259 -22.75 -25.28 7.16
N LEU A 260 -22.44 -26.47 6.65
CA LEU A 260 -21.25 -26.71 5.84
C LEU A 260 -21.22 -25.81 4.59
N ALA A 261 -22.33 -25.71 3.87
CA ALA A 261 -22.45 -24.84 2.70
C ALA A 261 -22.27 -23.35 3.06
N ALA A 262 -22.79 -22.92 4.22
CA ALA A 262 -22.62 -21.56 4.71
C ALA A 262 -21.15 -21.27 5.08
N VAL A 263 -20.47 -22.18 5.79
CA VAL A 263 -19.04 -22.07 6.12
C VAL A 263 -18.20 -22.03 4.85
N LEU A 264 -18.51 -22.89 3.87
CA LEU A 264 -17.83 -22.90 2.57
C LEU A 264 -18.04 -21.57 1.82
N GLY A 265 -19.26 -21.05 1.81
CA GLY A 265 -19.58 -19.77 1.18
C GLY A 265 -18.86 -18.59 1.82
N ILE A 266 -18.83 -18.54 3.15
CA ILE A 266 -18.13 -17.49 3.91
C ILE A 266 -16.62 -17.59 3.68
N GLY A 267 -16.03 -18.78 3.84
CA GLY A 267 -14.58 -18.95 3.72
C GLY A 267 -14.04 -18.75 2.31
N LEU A 268 -14.85 -18.99 1.27
CA LEU A 268 -14.47 -18.72 -0.13
C LEU A 268 -14.47 -17.22 -0.44
N ARG A 269 -15.30 -16.42 0.24
CA ARG A 269 -15.52 -14.99 -0.02
C ARG A 269 -14.76 -14.07 0.95
N TYR A 270 -14.47 -14.55 2.15
CA TYR A 270 -13.69 -13.81 3.14
C TYR A 270 -12.21 -13.82 2.77
N HIS A 271 -11.60 -12.64 2.62
CA HIS A 271 -10.17 -12.47 2.40
C HIS A 271 -9.54 -11.89 3.65
N PRO A 272 -8.82 -12.71 4.46
CA PRO A 272 -8.15 -12.20 5.65
C PRO A 272 -7.12 -11.11 5.28
N PRO A 273 -6.81 -10.18 6.20
CA PRO A 273 -5.83 -9.12 5.99
C PRO A 273 -4.40 -9.68 6.12
N ILE A 274 -4.11 -10.75 5.38
CA ILE A 274 -2.79 -11.35 5.26
C ILE A 274 -2.41 -11.48 3.79
N ALA A 275 -1.14 -11.27 3.51
CA ALA A 275 -0.53 -11.50 2.22
C ALA A 275 0.29 -12.79 2.28
N VAL A 276 0.15 -13.66 1.28
CA VAL A 276 0.94 -14.88 1.14
C VAL A 276 1.95 -14.68 0.03
N VAL A 277 3.22 -14.94 0.34
CA VAL A 277 4.32 -14.84 -0.60
C VAL A 277 4.55 -16.19 -1.26
N HIS A 278 4.48 -16.21 -2.59
CA HIS A 278 4.75 -17.39 -3.39
C HIS A 278 6.08 -17.23 -4.13
N PRO A 279 7.01 -18.19 -4.00
CA PRO A 279 8.19 -18.22 -4.85
C PRO A 279 7.76 -18.47 -6.30
N LEU A 280 8.30 -17.69 -7.24
CA LEU A 280 8.12 -17.93 -8.66
C LEU A 280 9.28 -18.76 -9.22
N PRO A 281 9.07 -19.47 -10.35
CA PRO A 281 10.19 -19.99 -11.14
C PRO A 281 11.14 -18.85 -11.52
N ALA A 282 12.44 -19.13 -11.53
CA ALA A 282 13.42 -18.17 -12.02
C ALA A 282 13.19 -17.91 -13.51
N ILE A 283 13.36 -16.65 -13.91
CA ILE A 283 13.05 -16.18 -15.26
C ILE A 283 14.35 -15.96 -16.01
N ASP A 284 14.55 -16.68 -17.11
CA ASP A 284 15.70 -16.45 -17.99
C ASP A 284 15.52 -15.14 -18.76
N VAL A 285 16.44 -14.19 -18.53
CA VAL A 285 16.47 -12.86 -19.16
C VAL A 285 17.56 -12.72 -20.22
N SER A 286 18.30 -13.79 -20.53
CA SER A 286 19.43 -13.75 -21.48
C SER A 286 19.00 -13.32 -22.89
N HIS A 287 17.73 -13.50 -23.24
CA HIS A 287 17.15 -13.12 -24.53
C HIS A 287 16.19 -11.92 -24.43
N ASP A 288 16.17 -11.22 -23.29
CA ASP A 288 15.29 -10.08 -23.06
C ASP A 288 15.97 -8.73 -23.31
N ILE A 289 17.27 -8.73 -23.60
CA ILE A 289 18.08 -7.53 -23.70
C ILE A 289 18.51 -7.35 -25.15
N THR A 290 18.32 -6.16 -25.69
CA THR A 290 18.83 -5.78 -27.00
C THR A 290 19.56 -4.46 -26.86
N VAL A 291 20.82 -4.44 -27.30
CA VAL A 291 21.66 -3.24 -27.34
C VAL A 291 21.89 -2.88 -28.80
N SER A 292 21.79 -1.59 -29.10
CA SER A 292 21.99 -1.04 -30.44
C SER A 292 22.88 0.19 -30.36
N GLY A 293 23.70 0.42 -31.39
CA GLY A 293 24.67 1.52 -31.42
C GLY A 293 26.00 1.22 -30.73
N TYR A 294 26.21 -0.02 -30.24
CA TYR A 294 27.49 -0.48 -29.67
C TYR A 294 27.69 -1.97 -29.94
N PRO A 295 28.92 -2.44 -30.22
CA PRO A 295 29.21 -3.86 -30.42
C PRO A 295 28.86 -4.68 -29.17
N VAL A 296 28.16 -5.80 -29.36
CA VAL A 296 27.83 -6.72 -28.26
C VAL A 296 28.15 -8.16 -28.59
N HIS A 297 28.48 -8.92 -27.56
CA HIS A 297 28.73 -10.35 -27.62
C HIS A 297 27.46 -11.12 -27.22
N PRO A 298 27.20 -12.29 -27.85
CA PRO A 298 26.11 -13.16 -27.44
C PRO A 298 26.40 -13.76 -26.05
N LEU A 299 25.37 -13.87 -25.24
CA LEU A 299 25.46 -14.48 -23.91
C LEU A 299 25.58 -16.00 -24.03
N HIS A 300 26.61 -16.57 -23.41
CA HIS A 300 26.83 -18.02 -23.36
C HIS A 300 26.49 -18.56 -21.97
N GLY A 301 25.21 -18.71 -21.70
CA GLY A 301 24.71 -19.21 -20.42
C GLY A 301 23.32 -18.68 -20.13
N ARG A 302 22.89 -18.75 -18.86
CA ARG A 302 21.56 -18.30 -18.44
C ARG A 302 21.65 -17.29 -17.32
N TYR A 303 21.10 -16.12 -17.55
CA TYR A 303 20.92 -15.06 -16.56
C TYR A 303 19.51 -15.15 -15.97
N LEU A 304 19.43 -15.51 -14.70
CA LEU A 304 18.18 -15.90 -14.04
C LEU A 304 17.70 -14.79 -13.08
N LEU A 305 16.65 -14.10 -13.49
CA LEU A 305 15.93 -13.14 -12.66
C LEU A 305 15.05 -13.86 -11.63
N LEU A 306 15.19 -13.46 -10.37
CA LEU A 306 14.45 -14.04 -9.26
C LEU A 306 13.28 -13.14 -8.86
N ALA A 307 12.07 -13.70 -8.92
CA ALA A 307 10.85 -12.98 -8.62
C ALA A 307 10.00 -13.73 -7.59
N VAL A 308 9.11 -12.98 -6.94
CA VAL A 308 8.09 -13.54 -6.05
C VAL A 308 6.74 -12.96 -6.41
N ARG A 309 5.69 -13.70 -6.09
CA ARG A 309 4.31 -13.22 -6.24
C ARG A 309 3.65 -13.18 -4.89
N THR A 310 3.19 -12.00 -4.51
CA THR A 310 2.33 -11.86 -3.34
C THR A 310 0.87 -12.00 -3.76
N SER A 311 0.09 -12.75 -3.00
CA SER A 311 -1.35 -12.89 -3.22
C SER A 311 -2.11 -12.72 -1.91
N ARG A 312 -3.36 -12.27 -1.98
CA ARG A 312 -4.29 -12.25 -0.85
C ARG A 312 -5.27 -13.41 -1.02
N PRO A 313 -5.00 -14.59 -0.44
CA PRO A 313 -5.92 -15.71 -0.55
C PRO A 313 -7.22 -15.44 0.20
N ASN A 314 -8.25 -16.25 -0.06
CA ASN A 314 -9.44 -16.32 0.80
C ASN A 314 -9.14 -17.11 2.08
N ALA A 315 -10.09 -17.24 3.00
CA ALA A 315 -9.92 -17.91 4.28
C ALA A 315 -9.35 -19.33 4.13
N PHE A 316 -9.83 -20.09 3.15
CA PHE A 316 -9.34 -21.43 2.86
C PHE A 316 -7.93 -21.43 2.28
N GLY A 317 -7.62 -20.50 1.36
CA GLY A 317 -6.28 -20.36 0.82
C GLY A 317 -5.27 -19.88 1.87
N ALA A 318 -5.69 -19.06 2.84
CA ALA A 318 -4.90 -18.65 4.00
C ALA A 318 -4.61 -19.84 4.92
N LEU A 319 -5.64 -20.65 5.21
CA LEU A 319 -5.49 -21.88 5.97
C LEU A 319 -4.56 -22.87 5.26
N LEU A 320 -4.71 -23.04 3.95
CA LEU A 320 -3.84 -23.88 3.14
C LEU A 320 -2.40 -23.33 3.10
N ALA A 321 -2.22 -22.01 3.03
CA ALA A 321 -0.92 -21.38 3.09
C ALA A 321 -0.22 -21.65 4.44
N TYR A 322 -0.96 -21.56 5.54
CA TYR A 322 -0.47 -21.92 6.87
C TYR A 322 -0.07 -23.39 6.95
N ALA A 323 -0.94 -24.30 6.47
CA ALA A 323 -0.67 -25.73 6.43
C ALA A 323 0.54 -26.10 5.55
N ARG A 324 0.82 -25.31 4.50
CA ARG A 324 1.99 -25.48 3.63
C ARG A 324 3.23 -24.70 4.11
N HIS A 325 3.18 -24.11 5.30
CA HIS A 325 4.24 -23.29 5.87
C HIS A 325 4.72 -22.17 4.91
N LEU A 326 3.81 -21.60 4.12
CA LEU A 326 4.12 -20.45 3.29
C LEU A 326 4.24 -19.19 4.15
N ARG A 327 5.13 -18.28 3.74
CA ARG A 327 5.33 -17.03 4.46
C ARG A 327 4.08 -16.15 4.33
N THR A 328 3.50 -15.82 5.48
CA THR A 328 2.36 -14.90 5.61
C THR A 328 2.83 -13.57 6.19
N LEU A 329 2.34 -12.46 5.65
CA LEU A 329 2.63 -11.12 6.13
C LEU A 329 1.32 -10.39 6.50
N PRO A 330 1.29 -9.55 7.54
CA PRO A 330 0.16 -8.67 7.80
C PRO A 330 -0.09 -7.74 6.60
N ALA A 331 -1.34 -7.64 6.14
CA ALA A 331 -1.70 -6.73 5.06
C ALA A 331 -1.69 -5.28 5.60
N GLY A 332 -0.56 -4.58 5.44
CA GLY A 332 -0.44 -3.17 5.82
C GLY A 332 0.94 -2.70 6.25
N HIS A 333 1.94 -3.57 6.38
CA HIS A 333 3.31 -3.13 6.67
C HIS A 333 4.06 -2.82 5.38
N ASP A 334 4.49 -1.57 5.27
CA ASP A 334 5.29 -1.03 4.17
C ASP A 334 6.65 -1.74 4.14
N HIS A 335 6.76 -2.75 3.28
CA HIS A 335 8.03 -3.39 2.94
C HIS A 335 8.14 -3.26 1.43
N SER A 336 9.15 -2.52 0.98
CA SER A 336 9.71 -2.20 -0.36
C SER A 336 9.44 -3.16 -1.56
N SER A 337 8.23 -3.69 -1.65
CA SER A 337 7.82 -4.75 -2.56
C SER A 337 6.29 -4.76 -2.66
N ARG A 338 5.72 -3.59 -2.98
CA ARG A 338 4.36 -3.53 -3.52
C ARG A 338 4.30 -4.50 -4.70
N SER A 339 3.51 -5.55 -4.50
CA SER A 339 3.11 -6.50 -5.54
C SER A 339 1.60 -6.55 -5.50
N ILE A 340 0.99 -5.44 -5.92
CA ILE A 340 -0.37 -5.47 -6.44
C ILE A 340 -0.18 -5.88 -7.89
N ARG A 341 -0.60 -7.11 -8.25
CA ARG A 341 -0.56 -7.74 -9.58
C ARG A 341 0.09 -6.86 -10.65
N PRO A 342 1.30 -7.19 -11.16
CA PRO A 342 1.95 -6.35 -12.17
C PRO A 342 1.01 -6.13 -13.35
N THR A 343 0.39 -4.95 -13.41
CA THR A 343 -0.29 -4.47 -14.60
C THR A 343 0.81 -4.04 -15.56
N THR A 344 0.64 -4.32 -16.84
CA THR A 344 1.62 -4.05 -17.90
C THR A 344 1.94 -2.57 -18.14
N ASN A 345 1.38 -1.66 -17.32
CA ASN A 345 1.61 -0.20 -17.36
C ASN A 345 1.47 0.45 -15.95
N GLY A 346 1.79 -0.26 -14.86
CA GLY A 346 1.66 0.25 -13.48
C GLY A 346 2.92 0.93 -12.92
N PRO A 347 2.83 1.67 -11.80
CA PRO A 347 3.98 2.34 -11.15
C PRO A 347 5.13 1.39 -10.76
N ASP A 348 4.80 0.14 -10.42
CA ASP A 348 5.80 -0.90 -10.11
C ASP A 348 6.64 -1.28 -11.34
N GLN A 349 6.12 -1.10 -12.56
CA GLN A 349 6.88 -1.34 -13.79
C GLN A 349 7.82 -0.20 -14.12
N GLU A 350 7.44 1.05 -13.80
CA GLU A 350 8.32 2.20 -14.02
C GLU A 350 9.55 2.11 -13.11
N LEU A 351 9.36 1.72 -11.84
CA LEU A 351 10.45 1.42 -10.91
C LEU A 351 11.36 0.31 -11.44
N PHE A 352 10.79 -0.75 -12.02
CA PHE A 352 11.58 -1.83 -12.61
C PHE A 352 12.36 -1.35 -13.85
N ARG A 353 11.75 -0.54 -14.72
CA ARG A 353 12.40 0.08 -15.88
C ARG A 353 13.56 0.97 -15.46
N HIS A 354 13.38 1.78 -14.41
CA HIS A 354 14.45 2.59 -13.82
C HIS A 354 15.61 1.71 -13.32
N SER A 355 15.31 0.60 -12.64
CA SER A 355 16.34 -0.35 -12.21
C SER A 355 17.11 -0.97 -13.38
N GLN A 356 16.44 -1.27 -14.50
CA GLN A 356 17.09 -1.78 -15.71
C GLN A 356 18.00 -0.75 -16.38
N LEU A 357 17.61 0.53 -16.38
CA LEU A 357 18.45 1.62 -16.92
C LEU A 357 19.65 1.90 -16.02
N ALA A 358 19.48 1.89 -14.70
CA ALA A 358 20.58 1.99 -13.74
C ALA A 358 21.57 0.83 -13.91
N ALA A 359 21.07 -0.39 -14.10
CA ALA A 359 21.90 -1.56 -14.41
C ALA A 359 22.69 -1.41 -15.71
N ALA A 360 22.13 -0.78 -16.74
CA ALA A 360 22.83 -0.50 -17.99
C ALA A 360 23.96 0.54 -17.81
N ALA A 361 23.74 1.56 -16.98
CA ALA A 361 24.79 2.52 -16.62
C ALA A 361 25.91 1.86 -15.82
N ALA A 362 25.56 1.04 -14.82
CA ALA A 362 26.53 0.29 -14.04
C ALA A 362 27.38 -0.64 -14.92
N ALA A 363 26.75 -1.37 -15.83
CA ALA A 363 27.43 -2.26 -16.78
C ALA A 363 28.36 -1.48 -17.73
N ALA A 364 27.91 -0.35 -18.28
CA ALA A 364 28.74 0.50 -19.13
C ALA A 364 30.02 0.95 -18.42
N ARG A 365 29.92 1.37 -17.16
CA ARG A 365 31.10 1.74 -16.34
C ARG A 365 32.01 0.55 -16.09
N ALA A 366 31.45 -0.60 -15.74
CA ALA A 366 32.22 -1.80 -15.44
C ALA A 366 33.07 -2.29 -16.63
N VAL A 367 32.61 -2.05 -17.87
CA VAL A 367 33.39 -2.35 -19.08
C VAL A 367 34.32 -1.20 -19.51
N GLY A 368 34.39 -0.11 -18.75
CA GLY A 368 35.27 1.03 -19.01
C GLY A 368 34.73 2.08 -19.97
N LEU A 369 33.41 2.10 -20.24
CA LEU A 369 32.80 3.20 -21.02
C LEU A 369 32.71 4.46 -20.16
N ASP A 370 33.13 5.58 -20.74
CA ASP A 370 32.99 6.89 -20.12
C ASP A 370 31.52 7.31 -20.18
N ILE A 371 30.82 7.17 -19.05
CA ILE A 371 29.49 7.72 -18.86
C ILE A 371 29.59 8.87 -17.88
N HIS A 372 29.05 10.03 -18.27
CA HIS A 372 28.91 11.15 -17.38
C HIS A 372 27.78 10.86 -16.40
N LEU A 373 28.13 10.32 -15.23
CA LEU A 373 27.21 10.16 -14.10
C LEU A 373 27.30 11.42 -13.25
N ASP A 374 26.16 12.08 -13.06
CA ASP A 374 26.04 13.27 -12.24
C ASP A 374 24.96 13.11 -11.17
N GLY A 375 25.03 13.91 -10.12
CA GLY A 375 24.11 13.92 -8.98
C GLY A 375 24.43 15.02 -7.98
N ASP A 376 23.64 15.07 -6.91
CA ASP A 376 23.67 16.11 -5.88
C ASP A 376 24.29 15.66 -4.54
N GLY A 377 24.97 14.52 -4.52
CA GLY A 377 25.58 13.92 -3.32
C GLY A 377 25.29 12.43 -3.17
N ALA A 378 25.79 11.82 -2.10
CA ALA A 378 25.59 10.41 -1.78
C ALA A 378 24.74 10.24 -0.52
N VAL A 379 23.54 9.69 -0.65
CA VAL A 379 22.61 9.43 0.46
C VAL A 379 23.01 8.17 1.19
N VAL A 380 23.09 8.23 2.52
CA VAL A 380 23.28 7.08 3.39
C VAL A 380 21.95 6.34 3.51
N ASP A 381 21.84 5.18 2.88
CA ASP A 381 20.61 4.37 2.89
C ASP A 381 20.52 3.52 4.17
N ASP A 382 21.59 2.80 4.49
CA ASP A 382 21.66 1.96 5.69
C ASP A 382 23.03 2.02 6.37
N VAL A 383 22.98 2.08 7.70
CA VAL A 383 24.13 2.11 8.62
C VAL A 383 24.23 0.79 9.42
N SER A 384 23.23 -0.09 9.30
CA SER A 384 23.06 -1.26 10.15
C SER A 384 24.20 -2.29 9.99
N GLY A 385 24.85 -2.63 11.11
CA GLY A 385 25.75 -3.79 11.21
C GLY A 385 27.19 -3.59 10.73
N ARG A 386 27.65 -2.35 10.50
CA ARG A 386 29.03 -2.07 10.06
C ARG A 386 29.79 -1.19 11.07
N SER A 387 30.89 -1.73 11.58
CA SER A 387 31.84 -0.98 12.41
C SER A 387 32.53 0.12 11.59
N GLY A 388 32.71 1.31 12.18
CA GLY A 388 33.38 2.45 11.51
C GLY A 388 32.44 3.49 10.87
N ALA A 389 31.12 3.33 10.98
CA ALA A 389 30.16 4.31 10.45
C ALA A 389 30.01 5.61 11.27
N GLY A 390 30.62 5.69 12.46
CA GLY A 390 30.61 6.88 13.31
C GLY A 390 29.20 7.43 13.60
N ASP A 391 29.07 8.77 13.57
CA ASP A 391 27.81 9.51 13.82
C ASP A 391 26.87 9.61 12.59
N LEU A 392 27.17 8.88 11.51
CA LEU A 392 26.30 8.83 10.33
C LEU A 392 24.97 8.16 10.64
N ARG A 393 23.90 8.67 10.04
CA ARG A 393 22.54 8.16 10.16
C ARG A 393 21.95 7.93 8.77
N ALA A 394 21.05 6.96 8.68
CA ALA A 394 20.24 6.78 7.48
C ALA A 394 19.50 8.08 7.15
N GLY A 395 19.54 8.49 5.87
CA GLY A 395 19.01 9.75 5.37
C GLY A 395 19.99 10.92 5.34
N ASP A 396 21.20 10.78 5.86
CA ASP A 396 22.26 11.79 5.67
C ASP A 396 22.71 11.82 4.21
N VAL A 397 23.01 13.01 3.68
CA VAL A 397 23.59 13.14 2.34
C VAL A 397 25.02 13.62 2.43
N ILE A 398 25.98 12.78 2.07
CA ILE A 398 27.39 13.13 1.96
C ILE A 398 27.58 14.02 0.73
N VAL A 399 28.01 15.26 0.96
CA VAL A 399 28.22 16.29 -0.07
C VAL A 399 29.69 16.65 -0.23
N ALA A 400 30.56 16.24 0.69
CA ALA A 400 32.02 16.32 0.52
C ALA A 400 32.78 15.27 1.37
N VAL A 401 33.94 14.85 0.87
CA VAL A 401 34.96 14.06 1.59
C VAL A 401 36.29 14.79 1.50
N ASP A 402 36.94 15.04 2.63
CA ASP A 402 38.21 15.79 2.77
C ASP A 402 38.22 17.13 2.01
N GLY A 403 37.09 17.83 2.05
CA GLY A 403 36.88 19.11 1.36
C GLY A 403 36.56 18.98 -0.14
N THR A 404 36.70 17.81 -0.73
CA THR A 404 36.36 17.54 -2.14
C THR A 404 34.86 17.29 -2.28
N ARG A 405 34.20 17.97 -3.21
CA ARG A 405 32.74 17.84 -3.43
C ARG A 405 32.39 16.45 -3.95
N VAL A 406 31.40 15.83 -3.32
CA VAL A 406 30.79 14.57 -3.73
C VAL A 406 29.57 14.89 -4.59
N ARG A 407 29.49 14.30 -5.79
CA ARG A 407 28.32 14.38 -6.67
C ARG A 407 27.55 13.06 -6.70
N THR A 408 28.28 11.95 -6.61
CA THR A 408 27.76 10.60 -6.76
C THR A 408 28.24 9.67 -5.64
N ALA A 409 27.53 8.57 -5.39
CA ALA A 409 27.97 7.57 -4.42
C ALA A 409 29.37 6.97 -4.73
N PRO A 410 29.72 6.66 -5.99
CA PRO A 410 31.09 6.25 -6.36
C PRO A 410 32.17 7.27 -6.02
N ASP A 411 31.86 8.58 -6.00
CA ASP A 411 32.86 9.59 -5.58
C ASP A 411 33.31 9.35 -4.15
N VAL A 412 32.41 8.94 -3.25
CA VAL A 412 32.77 8.68 -1.86
C VAL A 412 33.75 7.52 -1.75
N ALA A 413 33.50 6.42 -2.48
CA ALA A 413 34.38 5.27 -2.49
C ALA A 413 35.77 5.62 -3.05
N ARG A 414 35.82 6.35 -4.18
CA ARG A 414 37.07 6.84 -4.77
C ARG A 414 37.84 7.75 -3.82
N LEU A 415 37.20 8.78 -3.28
CA LEU A 415 37.83 9.76 -2.39
C LEU A 415 38.31 9.10 -1.09
N THR A 416 37.58 8.12 -0.58
CA THR A 416 38.00 7.34 0.59
C THR A 416 39.19 6.43 0.27
N ALA A 417 39.25 5.86 -0.93
CA ALA A 417 40.39 5.05 -1.37
C ALA A 417 41.67 5.87 -1.61
N GLU A 418 41.52 7.14 -2.03
CA GLU A 418 42.61 8.11 -2.20
C GLU A 418 43.10 8.70 -0.86
N HIS A 419 42.32 8.57 0.22
CA HIS A 419 42.68 9.09 1.54
C HIS A 419 43.85 8.33 2.18
N ARG A 420 44.68 9.04 2.94
CA ARG A 420 45.82 8.43 3.64
C ARG A 420 45.34 7.53 4.77
N SER A 421 45.78 6.27 4.77
CA SER A 421 45.50 5.33 5.86
C SER A 421 46.04 5.87 7.19
N GLY A 422 45.20 5.85 8.24
CA GLY A 422 45.56 6.24 9.60
C GLY A 422 45.16 7.65 10.04
N SER A 423 44.74 8.54 9.12
CA SER A 423 44.14 9.84 9.48
C SER A 423 42.61 9.79 9.47
N PRO A 424 41.91 10.54 10.35
CA PRO A 424 40.45 10.62 10.33
C PRO A 424 39.95 11.10 8.96
N LEU A 425 38.84 10.54 8.48
CA LEU A 425 38.21 10.92 7.22
C LEU A 425 37.20 12.05 7.48
N ALA A 426 37.44 13.24 6.92
CA ALA A 426 36.56 14.38 7.15
C ALA A 426 35.38 14.34 6.17
N LEU A 427 34.17 14.22 6.71
CA LEU A 427 32.93 14.22 5.93
C LEU A 427 32.15 15.51 6.14
N ARG A 428 31.57 16.01 5.06
CA ARG A 428 30.52 17.03 5.14
C ARG A 428 29.21 16.42 4.67
N ILE A 429 28.23 16.39 5.56
CA ILE A 429 26.91 15.83 5.29
C ILE A 429 25.83 16.91 5.35
N GLU A 430 24.68 16.61 4.75
CA GLU A 430 23.44 17.36 4.82
C GLU A 430 22.41 16.50 5.54
N ARG A 431 21.90 16.97 6.68
CA ARG A 431 20.91 16.29 7.52
C ARG A 431 19.77 17.26 7.79
N ALA A 432 18.57 16.96 7.28
CA ALA A 432 17.39 17.82 7.41
C ALA A 432 17.67 19.29 6.98
N ASP A 433 18.34 19.45 5.84
CA ASP A 433 18.77 20.72 5.24
C ASP A 433 19.91 21.46 5.99
N GLU A 434 20.46 20.90 7.08
CA GLU A 434 21.62 21.45 7.79
C GLU A 434 22.92 20.76 7.36
N ARG A 435 23.99 21.54 7.18
CA ARG A 435 25.32 20.99 6.86
C ARG A 435 26.11 20.71 8.13
N LEU A 436 26.47 19.45 8.34
CA LEU A 436 27.26 19.00 9.49
C LEU A 436 28.62 18.51 9.01
N ALA A 437 29.66 18.75 9.82
CA ALA A 437 30.97 18.15 9.64
C ALA A 437 31.08 16.94 10.58
N LEU A 438 31.39 15.78 10.02
CA LEU A 438 31.63 14.55 10.77
C LEU A 438 33.04 14.05 10.50
N SER A 439 33.62 13.35 11.46
CA SER A 439 34.90 12.68 11.30
C SER A 439 34.67 11.19 11.49
N LEU A 440 35.05 10.40 10.48
CA LEU A 440 35.05 8.94 10.60
C LEU A 440 36.45 8.42 10.90
N ASP A 441 36.51 7.31 11.63
CA ASP A 441 37.74 6.57 11.79
C ASP A 441 38.23 6.03 10.43
N PRO A 442 39.55 5.99 10.20
CA PRO A 442 40.10 5.51 8.94
C PRO A 442 39.68 4.05 8.68
N PRO A 443 39.43 3.68 7.41
CA PRO A 443 39.16 2.28 7.07
C PRO A 443 40.36 1.39 7.46
N PRO A 444 40.11 0.16 7.92
CA PRO A 444 41.16 -0.73 8.45
C PRO A 444 42.20 -1.14 7.40
N ALA A 445 41.87 -1.05 6.10
CA ALA A 445 42.81 -1.18 4.99
C ALA A 445 42.42 -0.26 3.81
N PRO A 446 43.37 0.10 2.93
CA PRO A 446 43.05 0.71 1.63
C PRO A 446 42.14 -0.23 0.82
N GLY A 447 41.07 0.31 0.23
CA GLY A 447 40.16 -0.47 -0.62
C GLY A 447 39.13 -1.35 0.10
N THR A 448 38.99 -1.25 1.43
CA THR A 448 37.96 -2.01 2.19
C THR A 448 36.51 -1.54 1.96
N GLY A 449 36.29 -0.61 1.02
CA GLY A 449 35.00 0.01 0.76
C GLY A 449 34.57 1.00 1.86
N PHE A 450 33.53 1.79 1.58
CA PHE A 450 32.96 2.70 2.57
C PHE A 450 32.03 1.94 3.54
N PRO A 451 32.05 2.22 4.85
CA PRO A 451 31.40 1.38 5.86
C PRO A 451 29.88 1.49 5.91
N VAL A 452 29.24 2.23 5.00
CA VAL A 452 27.78 2.35 4.92
C VAL A 452 27.30 2.19 3.48
N MET A 453 26.02 1.88 3.30
CA MET A 453 25.42 1.82 1.98
C MET A 453 25.11 3.22 1.48
N LEU A 454 25.48 3.50 0.22
CA LEU A 454 25.32 4.82 -0.40
C LEU A 454 24.55 4.73 -1.71
N GLU A 455 23.58 5.62 -1.88
CA GLU A 455 22.85 5.86 -3.12
C GLU A 455 23.15 7.25 -3.66
N THR A 456 23.09 7.45 -4.98
CA THR A 456 23.31 8.79 -5.54
C THR A 456 22.04 9.62 -5.44
N ARG A 457 22.11 10.84 -4.90
CA ARG A 457 20.98 11.78 -4.87
C ARG A 457 20.76 12.37 -6.27
N ASN A 458 19.55 12.22 -6.82
CA ASN A 458 19.16 12.73 -8.14
C ASN A 458 20.11 12.32 -9.28
N PRO A 459 20.32 11.01 -9.51
CA PRO A 459 21.28 10.55 -10.50
C PRO A 459 20.83 10.90 -11.92
N THR A 460 21.75 11.44 -12.72
CA THR A 460 21.55 11.65 -14.16
C THR A 460 22.71 11.05 -14.93
N PHE A 461 22.41 10.43 -16.08
CA PHE A 461 23.43 9.82 -16.92
C PHE A 461 22.96 9.75 -18.38
N THR A 462 23.92 9.65 -19.29
CA THR A 462 23.68 9.37 -20.71
C THR A 462 24.47 8.14 -21.11
N LEU A 463 23.82 7.22 -21.83
CA LEU A 463 24.47 6.03 -22.35
C LEU A 463 24.91 6.28 -23.81
N PRO A 464 26.09 5.82 -24.22
CA PRO A 464 26.56 5.94 -25.61
C PRO A 464 25.85 4.94 -26.56
N PHE A 465 24.90 4.15 -26.04
CA PHE A 465 24.14 3.16 -26.78
C PHE A 465 22.69 3.15 -26.34
N ARG A 466 21.83 2.56 -27.17
CA ARG A 466 20.43 2.35 -26.85
C ARG A 466 20.21 0.93 -26.39
N VAL A 467 19.70 0.77 -25.16
CA VAL A 467 19.28 -0.52 -24.61
C VAL A 467 17.75 -0.61 -24.61
N THR A 468 17.22 -1.75 -25.01
CA THR A 468 15.80 -2.08 -24.94
C THR A 468 15.60 -3.41 -24.24
N PHE A 469 14.59 -3.47 -23.38
CA PHE A 469 14.25 -4.66 -22.62
C PHE A 469 12.89 -5.20 -23.07
N ARG A 470 12.79 -6.52 -23.22
CA ARG A 470 11.52 -7.20 -23.48
C ARG A 470 10.58 -6.99 -22.29
N ARG A 471 9.38 -6.50 -22.56
CA ARG A 471 8.37 -6.28 -21.52
C ARG A 471 7.91 -7.62 -20.94
N ARG A 472 7.96 -7.74 -19.61
CA ARG A 472 7.38 -8.84 -18.84
C ARG A 472 6.44 -8.29 -17.77
N ALA A 473 5.47 -9.09 -17.34
CA ALA A 473 4.59 -8.77 -16.22
C ALA A 473 5.34 -8.96 -14.88
N ILE A 474 6.40 -8.16 -14.69
CA ILE A 474 7.27 -8.12 -13.50
C ILE A 474 7.36 -6.66 -13.07
N GLY A 475 7.42 -6.40 -11.77
CA GLY A 475 7.54 -5.06 -11.21
C GLY A 475 8.33 -5.06 -9.91
N GLY A 476 8.63 -3.86 -9.41
CA GLY A 476 9.44 -3.61 -8.21
C GLY A 476 10.92 -3.33 -8.54
N PRO A 477 11.69 -2.73 -7.62
CA PRO A 477 13.05 -2.25 -7.92
C PRO A 477 14.12 -3.36 -7.93
N SER A 478 13.81 -4.58 -7.47
CA SER A 478 14.78 -5.56 -6.96
C SER A 478 15.38 -6.55 -7.98
N GLY A 479 15.61 -6.12 -9.22
CA GLY A 479 16.14 -6.97 -10.30
C GLY A 479 17.39 -6.43 -11.02
N GLY A 480 17.89 -5.25 -10.66
CA GLY A 480 18.96 -4.57 -11.39
C GLY A 480 20.24 -5.40 -11.53
N LEU A 481 20.65 -6.13 -10.48
CA LEU A 481 21.94 -6.86 -10.49
C LEU A 481 22.06 -7.89 -11.61
N ILE A 482 21.01 -8.68 -11.87
CA ILE A 482 21.10 -9.70 -12.93
C ILE A 482 21.18 -9.05 -14.32
N PHE A 483 20.50 -7.92 -14.54
CA PHE A 483 20.59 -7.16 -15.79
C PHE A 483 21.96 -6.50 -15.94
N ALA A 484 22.55 -5.99 -14.87
CA ALA A 484 23.88 -5.39 -14.90
C ALA A 484 24.94 -6.43 -15.28
N LEU A 485 24.85 -7.64 -14.72
CA LEU A 485 25.72 -8.76 -15.07
C LEU A 485 25.55 -9.20 -16.54
N ALA A 486 24.31 -9.37 -16.99
CA ALA A 486 24.04 -9.74 -18.39
C ALA A 486 24.54 -8.65 -19.36
N LEU A 487 24.30 -7.38 -19.07
CA LEU A 487 24.80 -6.27 -19.90
C LEU A 487 26.32 -6.17 -19.86
N THR A 488 26.97 -6.44 -18.74
CA THR A 488 28.44 -6.44 -18.65
C THR A 488 29.03 -7.57 -19.50
N ASP A 489 28.41 -8.75 -19.50
CA ASP A 489 28.80 -9.87 -20.37
C ASP A 489 28.58 -9.55 -21.86
N MET A 490 27.46 -8.90 -22.20
CA MET A 490 27.20 -8.45 -23.57
C MET A 490 28.16 -7.36 -24.05
N LEU A 491 28.47 -6.37 -23.22
CA LEU A 491 29.29 -5.20 -23.60
C LEU A 491 30.80 -5.46 -23.48
N GLY A 492 31.19 -6.40 -22.62
CA GLY A 492 32.59 -6.74 -22.34
C GLY A 492 33.08 -7.90 -23.20
N HIS A 493 34.40 -8.12 -23.21
CA HIS A 493 35.03 -9.13 -24.07
C HIS A 493 35.12 -10.54 -23.45
N ARG A 494 34.59 -10.73 -22.25
CA ARG A 494 34.73 -11.97 -21.49
C ARG A 494 33.37 -12.60 -21.30
N ASP A 495 33.28 -13.90 -21.56
CA ASP A 495 32.13 -14.73 -21.18
C ASP A 495 32.10 -14.93 -19.66
N LEU A 496 31.20 -14.23 -18.98
CA LEU A 496 31.05 -14.30 -17.52
C LEU A 496 30.29 -15.57 -17.10
N ALA A 497 29.36 -16.03 -17.94
CA ALA A 497 28.52 -17.17 -17.62
C ALA A 497 29.23 -18.50 -17.82
N LEU A 498 30.11 -18.63 -18.82
CA LEU A 498 30.85 -19.87 -19.13
C LEU A 498 29.90 -21.08 -19.28
N GLY A 499 28.75 -20.87 -19.92
CA GLY A 499 27.68 -21.86 -20.08
C GLY A 499 26.85 -22.13 -18.81
N ARG A 500 27.17 -21.49 -17.68
CA ARG A 500 26.49 -21.71 -16.40
C ARG A 500 25.20 -20.91 -16.30
N ALA A 501 24.36 -21.30 -15.34
CA ALA A 501 23.20 -20.52 -14.94
C ALA A 501 23.55 -19.64 -13.74
N ILE A 502 23.55 -18.32 -13.93
CA ILE A 502 23.81 -17.32 -12.91
C ILE A 502 22.46 -16.77 -12.44
N ALA A 503 22.17 -16.89 -11.15
CA ALA A 503 21.05 -16.21 -10.52
C ALA A 503 21.56 -15.02 -9.71
N ALA A 504 20.86 -13.90 -9.77
CA ALA A 504 21.19 -12.75 -8.95
C ALA A 504 19.95 -11.97 -8.56
N THR A 505 20.02 -11.31 -7.40
CA THR A 505 19.02 -10.35 -6.93
C THR A 505 19.73 -9.21 -6.21
N GLY A 506 19.17 -8.01 -6.32
CA GLY A 506 19.79 -6.79 -5.82
C GLY A 506 19.21 -5.60 -6.57
N THR A 507 18.91 -4.50 -5.88
CA THR A 507 18.87 -3.21 -6.58
C THR A 507 20.29 -2.87 -7.03
N VAL A 508 20.42 -2.14 -8.13
CA VAL A 508 21.73 -1.65 -8.59
C VAL A 508 21.59 -0.18 -8.93
N GLU A 509 22.46 0.61 -8.34
CA GLU A 509 22.62 2.02 -8.67
C GLU A 509 23.43 2.19 -9.96
N PRO A 510 23.29 3.30 -10.71
CA PRO A 510 24.12 3.59 -11.88
C PRO A 510 25.63 3.55 -11.60
N GLY A 511 25.99 3.81 -10.33
CA GLY A 511 27.35 3.72 -9.81
C GLY A 511 27.89 2.30 -9.60
N GLY A 512 27.05 1.27 -9.74
CA GLY A 512 27.42 -0.13 -9.52
C GLY A 512 27.13 -0.68 -8.13
N THR A 513 26.80 0.18 -7.15
CA THR A 513 26.45 -0.25 -5.78
C THR A 513 25.22 -1.16 -5.79
N VAL A 514 25.27 -2.24 -5.00
CA VAL A 514 24.19 -3.23 -4.86
C VAL A 514 23.43 -3.04 -3.54
N GLY A 515 22.13 -2.77 -3.64
CA GLY A 515 21.26 -2.55 -2.49
C GLY A 515 20.38 -3.75 -2.09
N PRO A 516 19.74 -3.69 -0.90
CA PRO A 516 19.02 -4.80 -0.28
C PRO A 516 17.73 -5.18 -1.02
N VAL A 517 17.23 -6.39 -0.75
CA VAL A 517 16.03 -6.92 -1.41
C VAL A 517 15.08 -7.68 -0.51
N GLY A 518 13.78 -7.43 -0.71
CA GLY A 518 12.74 -8.23 -0.08
C GLY A 518 12.71 -9.69 -0.56
N PHE A 519 12.22 -10.56 0.32
CA PHE A 519 11.88 -11.97 0.04
C PHE A 519 13.04 -12.85 -0.42
N LEU A 520 14.23 -12.61 0.14
CA LEU A 520 15.43 -13.38 -0.18
C LEU A 520 15.29 -14.89 0.04
N PRO A 521 14.60 -15.40 1.07
CA PRO A 521 14.37 -16.84 1.23
C PRO A 521 13.59 -17.45 0.06
N GLU A 522 12.54 -16.78 -0.42
CA GLU A 522 11.73 -17.22 -1.55
C GLU A 522 12.50 -17.14 -2.86
N LYS A 523 13.26 -16.05 -3.08
CA LYS A 523 14.14 -15.88 -4.25
C LYS A 523 15.24 -16.94 -4.30
N SER A 524 15.87 -17.25 -3.16
CA SER A 524 16.92 -18.29 -3.05
C SER A 524 16.39 -19.69 -3.40
N ARG A 525 15.14 -20.01 -3.00
CA ARG A 525 14.47 -21.25 -3.44
C ARG A 525 14.23 -21.28 -4.95
N GLY A 526 13.89 -20.14 -5.55
CA GLY A 526 13.76 -19.99 -7.00
C GLY A 526 15.06 -20.30 -7.74
N ALA A 527 16.17 -19.73 -7.28
CA ALA A 527 17.51 -19.99 -7.83
C ALA A 527 17.90 -21.48 -7.73
N ARG A 528 17.68 -22.10 -6.57
CA ARG A 528 17.93 -23.54 -6.39
C ARG A 528 17.11 -24.40 -7.36
N ARG A 529 15.81 -24.12 -7.50
CA ARG A 529 14.91 -24.88 -8.41
C ARG A 529 15.32 -24.75 -9.87
N ALA A 530 15.95 -23.64 -10.25
CA ALA A 530 16.45 -23.43 -11.60
C ALA A 530 17.85 -24.03 -11.84
N HIS A 531 18.42 -24.71 -10.84
CA HIS A 531 19.79 -25.24 -10.84
C HIS A 531 20.82 -24.16 -11.18
N ALA A 532 20.66 -22.98 -10.58
CA ALA A 532 21.65 -21.91 -10.71
C ALA A 532 22.98 -22.36 -10.08
N ALA A 533 24.06 -22.29 -10.86
CA ALA A 533 25.41 -22.61 -10.41
C ALA A 533 25.92 -21.58 -9.40
N LEU A 534 25.48 -20.32 -9.52
CA LEU A 534 25.82 -19.23 -8.62
C LEU A 534 24.56 -18.44 -8.25
N LEU A 535 24.51 -18.00 -7.00
CA LEU A 535 23.50 -17.07 -6.50
C LEU A 535 24.18 -15.85 -5.89
N LEU A 536 24.07 -14.70 -6.55
CA LEU A 536 24.58 -13.42 -6.05
C LEU A 536 23.47 -12.63 -5.36
N VAL A 537 23.76 -12.15 -4.15
CA VAL A 537 22.82 -11.42 -3.30
C VAL A 537 23.53 -10.23 -2.64
N PRO A 538 22.79 -9.22 -2.14
CA PRO A 538 23.41 -8.10 -1.43
C PRO A 538 24.19 -8.58 -0.21
N ALA A 539 25.38 -8.02 0.03
CA ALA A 539 26.30 -8.51 1.07
C ALA A 539 25.67 -8.57 2.47
N GLY A 540 24.87 -7.56 2.83
CA GLY A 540 24.17 -7.50 4.12
C GLY A 540 23.16 -8.63 4.34
N GLU A 541 22.70 -9.27 3.27
CA GLU A 541 21.67 -10.32 3.32
C GLU A 541 22.23 -11.72 2.97
N ALA A 542 23.54 -11.82 2.72
CA ALA A 542 24.20 -13.06 2.32
C ALA A 542 24.05 -14.19 3.35
N ALA A 543 24.15 -13.86 4.64
CA ALA A 543 23.94 -14.84 5.71
C ALA A 543 22.51 -15.41 5.68
N GLN A 544 21.51 -14.56 5.44
CA GLN A 544 20.13 -14.99 5.28
C GLN A 544 19.97 -15.88 4.04
N ALA A 545 20.55 -15.53 2.90
CA ALA A 545 20.48 -16.37 1.69
C ALA A 545 21.13 -17.74 1.88
N ARG A 546 22.30 -17.81 2.52
CA ARG A 546 23.03 -19.07 2.77
C ARG A 546 22.23 -20.01 3.66
N ALA A 547 21.47 -19.50 4.62
CA ALA A 547 20.57 -20.30 5.44
C ALA A 547 19.52 -21.07 4.61
N PHE A 548 19.21 -20.61 3.40
CA PHE A 548 18.25 -21.25 2.50
C PHE A 548 18.90 -21.97 1.32
N GLY A 549 20.22 -21.91 1.14
CA GLY A 549 20.85 -22.48 -0.05
C GLY A 549 22.35 -22.29 -0.15
N GLY A 550 23.13 -22.43 0.94
CA GLY A 550 24.55 -22.82 1.02
C GLY A 550 25.63 -22.10 0.17
N TRP A 551 25.39 -21.83 -1.10
CA TRP A 551 26.34 -21.33 -2.11
C TRP A 551 26.07 -19.87 -2.55
N ALA A 552 25.20 -19.15 -1.83
CA ALA A 552 24.99 -17.73 -2.09
C ALA A 552 26.25 -16.91 -1.74
N ARG A 553 26.63 -15.97 -2.62
CA ARG A 553 27.71 -15.01 -2.38
C ARG A 553 27.15 -13.60 -2.22
N GLY A 554 27.69 -12.88 -1.24
CA GLY A 554 27.29 -11.52 -0.92
C GLY A 554 28.17 -10.52 -1.65
N VAL A 555 27.57 -9.55 -2.31
CA VAL A 555 28.28 -8.51 -3.09
C VAL A 555 27.89 -7.11 -2.62
N LEU A 556 28.84 -6.20 -2.55
CA LEU A 556 28.59 -4.79 -2.22
C LEU A 556 28.28 -3.95 -3.46
N ASP A 557 28.93 -4.30 -4.56
CA ASP A 557 28.82 -3.61 -5.83
C ASP A 557 28.95 -4.62 -7.00
N LEU A 558 28.83 -4.10 -8.21
CA LEU A 558 28.95 -4.87 -9.44
C LEU A 558 30.38 -5.41 -9.62
N ASP A 559 31.41 -4.69 -9.18
CA ASP A 559 32.80 -5.12 -9.34
C ASP A 559 33.12 -6.34 -8.46
N ASP A 560 32.59 -6.38 -7.24
CA ASP A 560 32.56 -7.57 -6.37
C ASP A 560 31.91 -8.76 -7.09
N ALA A 561 30.74 -8.54 -7.67
CA ALA A 561 30.00 -9.57 -8.39
C ALA A 561 30.78 -10.11 -9.61
N LEU A 562 31.46 -9.23 -10.34
CA LEU A 562 32.31 -9.61 -11.46
C LEU A 562 33.57 -10.35 -11.02
N ARG A 563 34.17 -9.98 -9.87
CA ARG A 563 35.29 -10.73 -9.28
C ARG A 563 34.89 -12.15 -8.91
N ASP A 564 33.68 -12.34 -8.40
CA ASP A 564 33.15 -13.66 -8.03
C ASP A 564 32.86 -14.59 -9.23
N LEU A 565 32.70 -14.01 -10.42
CA LEU A 565 32.42 -14.72 -11.67
C LEU A 565 33.66 -15.09 -12.48
N ARG A 566 34.81 -14.46 -12.18
CA ARG A 566 36.14 -14.82 -12.69
C ARG A 566 36.63 -16.11 -12.02
#